data_AF-A0A2V8C078-F1
#
_entry.id   AF-A0A2V8C078-F1
#
_cell.length_a   1.000
_cell.length_b   1.000
_cell.length_c   1.000
_cell.angle_alpha   90.00
_cell.angle_beta   90.00
_cell.angle_gamma   90.00
#
_symmetry.space_group_name_H-M   'P 1'
#
loop_
_entity.id
_entity.type
_entity.pdbx_description
1 polymer ?
#
loop_
_entity_poly.entity_id
_entity_poly.type
_entity_poly.pdbx_seq_one_letter_code
_entity_poly.pdbx_strand_id
1 'polypeptide(L)'
;MVQALISQMLYADPVVYDWPHIQAPTLAFGGAEDMLLGPAARFQERMQYLARTIPNGNGRVLLLPGLGHVPHLEAPEKVLPPLVAFLKEGLAAK
;
A
#
# COMPACT_ATOMS: atom_id res chain seq x y z
N MET A 1 13.69 6.58 -26.79
CA MET A 1 13.55 5.11 -26.75
C MET A 1 13.73 4.56 -25.33
N VAL A 2 14.81 4.90 -24.62
CA VAL A 2 15.08 4.41 -23.25
C VAL A 2 13.96 4.72 -22.25
N GLN A 3 13.46 5.97 -22.18
CA GLN A 3 12.37 6.30 -21.25
C GLN A 3 11.07 5.55 -21.52
N ALA A 4 10.71 5.30 -22.78
CA ALA A 4 9.51 4.55 -23.13
C ALA A 4 9.59 3.09 -22.67
N LEU A 5 10.77 2.46 -22.81
CA LEU A 5 11.01 1.10 -22.33
C LEU A 5 10.97 1.01 -20.81
N ILE A 6 11.55 1.99 -20.10
CA ILE A 6 11.48 2.07 -18.63
C ILE A 6 10.02 2.22 -18.16
N SER A 7 9.22 3.06 -18.83
CA SER A 7 7.80 3.21 -18.49
C SER A 7 6.97 1.95 -18.76
N GLN A 8 7.34 1.14 -19.76
CA GLN A 8 6.65 -0.12 -20.07
C GLN A 8 6.95 -1.24 -19.05
N MET A 9 8.11 -1.21 -18.39
CA MET A 9 8.53 -2.24 -17.44
C MET A 9 7.47 -2.54 -16.37
N LEU A 10 6.85 -1.50 -15.79
CA LEU A 10 5.82 -1.65 -14.75
C LEU A 10 4.56 -2.38 -15.23
N TYR A 11 4.31 -2.42 -16.54
CA TYR A 11 3.17 -3.12 -17.14
C TYR A 11 3.54 -4.53 -17.61
N ALA A 12 4.83 -4.78 -17.88
CA ALA A 12 5.31 -6.07 -18.39
C ALA A 12 5.44 -7.12 -17.29
N ASP A 13 5.66 -6.71 -16.04
CA ASP A 13 5.91 -7.60 -14.91
C ASP A 13 5.08 -7.22 -13.67
N PRO A 14 3.77 -7.54 -13.65
CA PRO A 14 2.88 -7.16 -12.56
C PRO A 14 2.95 -8.14 -11.39
N VAL A 15 3.18 -7.63 -10.18
CA VAL A 15 3.26 -8.45 -8.94
C VAL A 15 1.91 -8.79 -8.30
N VAL A 16 0.79 -8.34 -8.88
CA VAL A 16 -0.56 -8.53 -8.30
C VAL A 16 -0.92 -10.01 -8.14
N TYR A 17 -0.37 -10.88 -8.98
CA TYR A 17 -0.59 -12.32 -8.93
C TYR A 17 0.27 -13.03 -7.88
N ASP A 18 1.30 -12.36 -7.36
CA ASP A 18 2.20 -12.90 -6.33
C ASP A 18 1.73 -12.59 -4.91
N TRP A 19 0.82 -11.62 -4.74
CA TRP A 19 0.28 -11.26 -3.42
C TRP A 19 -0.32 -12.43 -2.63
N PRO A 20 -1.01 -13.43 -3.25
CA PRO A 20 -1.47 -14.63 -2.54
C PRO A 20 -0.35 -15.48 -1.92
N HIS A 21 0.91 -15.28 -2.32
CA HIS A 21 2.06 -16.00 -1.78
C HIS A 21 2.71 -15.28 -0.59
N ILE A 22 2.26 -14.08 -0.23
CA ILE A 22 2.79 -13.33 0.91
C ILE A 22 2.34 -13.98 2.22
N GLN A 23 3.29 -14.46 3.01
CA GLN A 23 3.00 -15.11 4.31
C GLN A 23 3.06 -14.15 5.50
N ALA A 24 3.70 -12.99 5.34
CA ALA A 24 3.88 -12.03 6.42
C ALA A 24 2.63 -11.17 6.66
N PRO A 25 2.39 -10.71 7.92
CA PRO A 25 1.46 -9.61 8.18
C PRO A 25 1.77 -8.41 7.26
N THR A 26 0.74 -7.90 6.59
CA THR A 26 0.88 -6.89 5.53
C THR A 26 -0.08 -5.75 5.75
N LEU A 27 0.43 -4.52 5.75
CA LEU A 27 -0.37 -3.30 5.84
C LEU A 27 -0.37 -2.58 4.49
N ALA A 28 -1.52 -2.56 3.81
CA ALA A 28 -1.78 -1.65 2.71
C ALA A 28 -2.02 -0.24 3.29
N PHE A 29 -1.05 0.65 3.11
CA PHE A 29 -0.99 1.96 3.74
C PHE A 29 -0.82 3.09 2.73
N GLY A 30 -1.52 4.21 2.91
CA GLY A 30 -1.37 5.39 2.04
C GLY A 30 -2.29 6.54 2.40
N GLY A 31 -2.20 7.66 1.66
CA GLY A 31 -3.17 8.75 1.74
C GLY A 31 -4.47 8.37 1.04
N ALA A 32 -5.62 8.74 1.60
CA ALA A 32 -6.91 8.36 1.03
C ALA A 32 -7.23 9.12 -0.28
N GLU A 33 -6.52 10.22 -0.54
CA GLU A 33 -6.70 11.13 -1.66
C GLU A 33 -5.60 10.96 -2.73
N ASP A 34 -4.87 9.85 -2.72
CA ASP A 34 -3.88 9.53 -3.75
C ASP A 34 -4.54 9.43 -5.15
N MET A 35 -4.12 10.30 -6.06
CA MET A 35 -4.61 10.35 -7.44
C MET A 35 -3.55 9.96 -8.50
N LEU A 36 -2.40 9.41 -8.10
CA LEU A 36 -1.27 9.14 -9.01
C LEU A 36 -1.67 8.29 -10.21
N LEU A 37 -2.49 7.25 -9.97
CA LEU A 37 -2.91 6.28 -10.99
C LEU A 37 -4.40 6.37 -11.33
N GLY A 38 -5.01 7.54 -11.13
CA GLY A 38 -6.42 7.81 -11.43
C GLY A 38 -7.18 8.39 -10.23
N PRO A 39 -8.53 8.30 -10.20
CA PRO A 39 -9.31 8.84 -9.09
C PRO A 39 -8.97 8.18 -7.75
N ALA A 40 -9.01 8.96 -6.66
CA ALA A 40 -8.75 8.47 -5.30
C ALA A 40 -9.58 7.25 -4.91
N ALA A 41 -10.87 7.21 -5.31
CA ALA A 41 -11.73 6.06 -5.09
C ALA A 41 -11.16 4.74 -5.66
N ARG A 42 -10.48 4.81 -6.82
CA ARG A 42 -9.84 3.65 -7.44
C ARG A 42 -8.61 3.21 -6.66
N PHE A 43 -7.84 4.15 -6.11
CA PHE A 43 -6.74 3.83 -5.21
C PHE A 43 -7.26 3.14 -3.94
N GLN A 44 -8.28 3.70 -3.29
CA GLN A 44 -8.91 3.12 -2.10
C GLN A 44 -9.40 1.69 -2.35
N GLU A 45 -10.09 1.45 -3.47
CA GLU A 45 -10.54 0.12 -3.88
C GLU A 45 -9.37 -0.85 -4.07
N ARG A 46 -8.29 -0.42 -4.75
CA ARG A 46 -7.09 -1.25 -4.96
C ARG A 46 -6.39 -1.61 -3.66
N MET A 47 -6.34 -0.72 -2.69
CA MET A 47 -5.76 -0.99 -1.37
C MET A 47 -6.60 -2.03 -0.60
N GLN A 48 -7.92 -1.97 -0.72
CA GLN A 48 -8.82 -3.00 -0.19
C GLN A 48 -8.61 -4.35 -0.89
N TYR A 49 -8.48 -4.36 -2.21
CA TYR A 49 -8.21 -5.56 -2.98
C TYR A 49 -6.86 -6.19 -2.58
N LEU A 50 -5.79 -5.39 -2.43
CA LEU A 50 -4.49 -5.85 -1.97
C LEU A 50 -4.61 -6.58 -0.63
N ALA A 51 -5.16 -5.92 0.39
CA ALA A 51 -5.27 -6.52 1.72
C ALA A 51 -6.10 -7.80 1.74
N ARG A 52 -7.19 -7.87 0.94
CA ARG A 52 -8.01 -9.08 0.80
C ARG A 52 -7.29 -10.22 0.10
N THR A 53 -6.32 -9.92 -0.75
CA THR A 53 -5.55 -10.91 -1.51
C THR A 53 -4.47 -11.57 -0.64
N ILE A 54 -3.99 -10.89 0.41
CA ILE A 54 -3.04 -11.46 1.36
C ILE A 54 -3.74 -12.59 2.15
N PRO A 55 -3.18 -13.82 2.18
CA PRO A 55 -3.81 -14.98 2.79
C PRO A 55 -3.88 -14.88 4.32
N ASN A 56 -4.60 -15.84 4.93
CA ASN A 56 -4.65 -16.07 6.38
C ASN A 56 -5.14 -14.87 7.23
N GLY A 57 -5.81 -13.91 6.62
CA GLY A 57 -6.23 -12.68 7.32
C GLY A 57 -5.07 -11.75 7.67
N ASN A 58 -3.90 -11.93 7.04
CA ASN A 58 -2.70 -11.15 7.31
C ASN A 58 -2.73 -9.74 6.70
N GLY A 59 -3.66 -9.47 5.78
CA GLY A 59 -3.78 -8.18 5.12
C GLY A 59 -4.66 -7.20 5.91
N ARG A 60 -4.17 -5.97 6.08
CA ARG A 60 -4.90 -4.85 6.68
C ARG A 60 -4.80 -3.62 5.79
N VAL A 61 -5.79 -2.73 5.88
CA VAL A 61 -5.78 -1.45 5.18
C VAL A 61 -5.78 -0.31 6.19
N LEU A 62 -4.96 0.71 5.94
CA LEU A 62 -5.02 1.98 6.63
C LEU A 62 -4.83 3.12 5.63
N LEU A 63 -5.90 3.87 5.38
CA LEU A 63 -5.86 5.05 4.53
C LEU A 63 -6.02 6.30 5.39
N LEU A 64 -5.14 7.27 5.18
CA LEU A 64 -5.09 8.51 5.97
C LEU A 64 -5.91 9.60 5.26
N PRO A 65 -7.05 10.03 5.83
CA PRO A 65 -7.87 11.07 5.21
C PRO A 65 -7.16 12.42 5.13
N GLY A 66 -7.37 13.11 4.02
CA GLY A 66 -6.78 14.41 3.71
C GLY A 66 -5.32 14.35 3.28
N LEU A 67 -4.78 13.18 2.91
CA LEU A 67 -3.39 13.02 2.44
C LEU A 67 -3.36 12.35 1.06
N GLY A 68 -2.38 12.76 0.26
CA GLY A 68 -2.19 12.31 -1.12
C GLY A 68 -1.17 11.18 -1.26
N HIS A 69 -0.41 11.23 -2.35
CA HIS A 69 0.48 10.16 -2.78
C HIS A 69 1.72 9.98 -1.87
N VAL A 70 2.20 11.05 -1.26
CA VAL A 70 3.42 11.04 -0.43
C VAL A 70 3.10 11.43 1.00
N PRO A 71 2.23 10.67 1.70
CA PRO A 71 1.70 11.09 3.01
C PRO A 71 2.81 11.24 4.05
N HIS A 72 3.89 10.47 3.91
CA HIS A 72 5.05 10.49 4.81
C HIS A 72 5.90 11.77 4.70
N LEU A 73 5.77 12.52 3.59
CA LEU A 73 6.34 13.86 3.44
C LEU A 73 5.33 14.95 3.77
N GLU A 74 4.06 14.74 3.47
CA GLU A 74 2.97 15.70 3.69
C GLU A 74 2.67 15.91 5.18
N ALA A 75 2.59 14.83 5.95
CA ALA A 75 2.28 14.85 7.38
C ALA A 75 2.93 13.67 8.14
N PRO A 76 4.27 13.70 8.33
CA PRO A 76 5.00 12.64 9.04
C PRO A 76 4.41 12.34 10.42
N GLU A 77 3.94 13.36 11.12
CA GLU A 77 3.33 13.27 12.45
C GLU A 77 2.02 12.47 12.48
N LYS A 78 1.31 12.41 11.35
CA LYS A 78 0.10 11.58 11.19
C LYS A 78 0.44 10.16 10.71
N VAL A 79 1.51 10.02 9.94
CA VAL A 79 1.93 8.76 9.31
C VAL A 79 2.69 7.85 10.27
N LEU A 80 3.68 8.39 10.98
CA LEU A 80 4.61 7.59 11.76
C LEU A 80 3.94 6.83 12.92
N PRO A 81 3.02 7.42 13.72
CA PRO A 81 2.44 6.71 14.85
C PRO A 81 1.72 5.40 14.47
N PRO A 82 0.78 5.37 13.51
CA PRO A 82 0.11 4.13 13.16
C PRO A 82 1.04 3.13 12.44
N LEU A 83 2.01 3.59 11.64
CA LEU A 83 3.00 2.71 11.02
C LEU A 83 3.86 2.00 12.07
N VAL A 84 4.37 2.75 13.06
CA VAL A 84 5.17 2.19 14.16
C VAL A 84 4.33 1.24 15.02
N ALA A 85 3.05 1.55 15.26
CA ALA A 85 2.15 0.66 15.99
C ALA A 85 2.03 -0.71 15.29
N PHE A 86 1.76 -0.72 13.98
CA PHE A 86 1.71 -1.95 13.20
C PHE A 86 3.03 -2.74 13.25
N LEU A 87 4.18 -2.06 13.10
CA LEU A 87 5.48 -2.72 13.15
C LEU A 87 5.79 -3.34 14.53
N LYS A 88 5.34 -2.71 15.61
CA LYS A 88 5.51 -3.24 16.98
C LYS A 88 4.66 -4.48 17.25
N GLU A 89 3.48 -4.60 16.66
CA GLU A 89 2.66 -5.82 16.77
C GLU A 89 3.42 -7.05 16.27
N GLY A 90 4.18 -6.90 15.17
CA GLY A 90 5.02 -7.98 14.63
C GLY A 90 6.17 -8.41 15.55
N LEU A 91 6.59 -7.57 16.51
CA LEU A 91 7.59 -7.94 17.52
C LEU A 91 6.99 -8.81 18.63
N ALA A 92 5.70 -8.65 18.92
CA ALA A 92 4.99 -9.38 19.97
C ALA A 92 4.44 -10.74 19.50
N ALA A 93 4.38 -10.97 18.18
CA ALA A 93 3.92 -12.23 17.58
C ALA A 93 5.00 -13.33 17.53
N LYS A 94 6.12 -13.15 18.25
CA LYS A 94 7.21 -14.12 18.38
C LYS A 94 7.07 -15.01 19.60
#